data_AF-A0A817E637-F1
#
_entry.id   AF-A0A817E637-F1
#
_cell.length_a   1.000
_cell.length_b   1.000
_cell.length_c   1.000
_cell.angle_alpha   90.00
_cell.angle_beta   90.00
_cell.angle_gamma   90.00
#
_symmetry.space_group_name_H-M   'P 1'
#
loop_
_entity.id
_entity.type
_entity.pdbx_description
1 polymer ?
#
loop_
_entity_poly.entity_id
_entity_poly.type
_entity_poly.pdbx_seq_one_letter_code
_entity_poly.pdbx_strand_id
1 'polypeptide(L)'
;MGVFGYLTYRNVSQLQLRIQPIRYPTDNNRGSIITQSRERQLFYMVLGEAFIHVITILLYPFILLEISITTYMGEKHRRFIPYHLMGVRRNKIQSWNEPCELQQLYSLTTTYIGFHRTDTLAAVNMAYTDFRLSTTRSQMLGFDIYFARSVFHTQFKARRDGAVICDEILMSRVLEIENVSNTNAWHQTFDTIYYRHPRQPLRDEFCIKSNEQILKWVMRIEPSFDINVERYALHTEFVDTKCRCI
;
A
#
# COMPACT_ATOMS: atom_id res chain seq x y z
N MET A 1 -21.59 -6.70 -18.31
CA MET A 1 -21.76 -6.48 -19.76
C MET A 1 -23.10 -5.84 -20.15
N GLY A 2 -24.25 -6.23 -19.56
CA GLY A 2 -25.57 -5.68 -19.96
C GLY A 2 -25.80 -4.18 -19.71
N VAL A 3 -25.20 -3.61 -18.66
CA VAL A 3 -25.42 -2.19 -18.30
C VAL A 3 -24.70 -1.22 -19.25
N PHE A 4 -23.50 -1.58 -19.72
CA PHE A 4 -22.74 -0.75 -20.66
C PHE A 4 -23.36 -0.75 -22.06
N GLY A 5 -23.89 -1.89 -22.53
CA GLY A 5 -24.60 -1.98 -23.82
C GLY A 5 -25.92 -1.19 -23.84
N TYR A 6 -26.64 -1.16 -22.71
CA TYR A 6 -27.89 -0.38 -22.60
C TYR A 6 -27.64 1.13 -22.65
N LEU A 7 -26.55 1.61 -22.04
CA LEU A 7 -26.16 3.02 -22.08
C LEU A 7 -25.66 3.46 -23.45
N THR A 8 -24.93 2.61 -24.16
CA THR A 8 -24.52 2.90 -25.56
C THR A 8 -25.72 2.92 -26.48
N TYR A 9 -26.65 1.95 -26.39
CA TYR A 9 -27.83 1.92 -27.27
C TYR A 9 -28.78 3.10 -27.03
N ARG A 10 -29.02 3.47 -25.77
CA ARG A 10 -29.87 4.62 -25.41
C ARG A 10 -29.26 5.96 -25.86
N ASN A 11 -27.93 6.10 -25.80
CA ASN A 11 -27.26 7.29 -26.29
C ASN A 11 -27.22 7.34 -27.83
N VAL A 12 -27.07 6.20 -28.50
CA VAL A 12 -27.12 6.11 -29.97
C VAL A 12 -28.53 6.40 -30.51
N SER A 13 -29.59 5.93 -29.86
CA SER A 13 -30.97 6.25 -30.26
C SER A 13 -31.30 7.73 -30.07
N GLN A 14 -30.74 8.37 -29.03
CA GLN A 14 -30.86 9.83 -28.83
C GLN A 14 -30.00 10.63 -29.82
N LEU A 15 -28.86 10.09 -30.25
CA LEU A 15 -28.04 10.67 -31.33
C LEU A 15 -28.74 10.59 -32.69
N GLN A 16 -29.42 9.47 -33.02
CA GLN A 16 -30.21 9.37 -34.25
C GLN A 16 -31.35 10.40 -34.31
N LEU A 17 -31.98 10.72 -33.18
CA LEU A 17 -33.02 11.78 -33.10
C LEU A 17 -32.44 13.19 -33.30
N ARG A 18 -31.15 13.42 -33.01
CA ARG A 18 -30.47 14.71 -33.23
C ARG A 18 -29.90 14.89 -34.64
N ILE A 19 -29.77 13.82 -35.41
CA ILE A 19 -29.24 13.85 -36.79
C ILE A 19 -30.40 13.72 -37.78
N GLN A 20 -31.48 14.49 -37.57
CA GLN A 20 -32.37 14.80 -38.69
C GLN A 20 -31.83 16.04 -39.39
N PRO A 21 -31.56 15.98 -40.71
CA PRO A 21 -31.15 17.16 -41.45
C PRO A 21 -32.28 18.18 -41.39
N ILE A 22 -32.04 19.30 -40.69
CA ILE A 22 -32.94 20.45 -40.72
C ILE A 22 -32.92 20.95 -42.17
N ARG A 23 -34.02 20.73 -42.90
CA ARG A 23 -34.22 21.25 -44.25
C ARG A 23 -34.39 22.77 -44.15
N TYR A 24 -33.28 23.50 -44.25
CA TYR A 24 -33.34 24.94 -44.46
C TYR A 24 -33.68 25.22 -45.94
N PRO A 25 -34.56 26.19 -46.24
CA PRO A 25 -34.77 26.64 -47.60
C PRO A 25 -33.45 27.18 -48.16
N THR A 26 -33.15 26.73 -49.37
CA THR A 26 -31.95 26.98 -50.16
C THR A 26 -31.69 28.48 -50.34
N ASP A 27 -30.64 28.99 -49.70
CA ASP A 27 -30.01 30.25 -50.09
C ASP A 27 -28.50 30.00 -50.30
N ASN A 28 -28.08 30.13 -51.56
CA ASN A 28 -27.28 29.10 -52.23
C ASN A 28 -25.75 29.19 -52.09
N ASN A 29 -25.17 29.96 -51.15
CA ASN A 29 -23.69 30.03 -51.04
C ASN A 29 -23.11 30.09 -49.62
N ARG A 30 -23.88 30.45 -48.58
CA ARG A 30 -23.37 30.47 -47.19
C ARG A 30 -23.71 29.21 -46.39
N GLY A 31 -24.74 28.46 -46.79
CA GLY A 31 -25.15 27.23 -46.10
C GLY A 31 -24.15 26.08 -46.24
N SER A 32 -23.49 25.94 -47.39
CA SER A 32 -22.60 24.81 -47.70
C SER A 32 -21.34 24.76 -46.83
N ILE A 33 -20.78 25.92 -46.46
CA ILE A 33 -19.57 26.02 -45.63
C ILE A 33 -19.89 25.62 -44.18
N ILE A 34 -21.06 26.02 -43.67
CA ILE A 34 -21.48 25.72 -42.29
C ILE A 34 -21.83 24.24 -42.14
N THR A 35 -22.51 23.63 -43.13
CA THR A 35 -22.80 22.19 -43.12
C THR A 35 -21.53 21.36 -43.19
N GLN A 36 -20.56 21.75 -44.03
CA GLN A 36 -19.30 21.02 -44.17
C GLN A 36 -18.43 21.08 -42.90
N SER A 37 -18.46 22.20 -42.17
CA SER A 37 -17.79 22.35 -40.87
C SER A 37 -18.40 21.40 -39.81
N ARG A 38 -19.73 21.36 -39.74
CA ARG A 38 -20.47 20.55 -38.75
C ARG A 38 -20.32 19.05 -39.02
N GLU A 39 -20.30 18.63 -40.27
CA GLU A 39 -20.04 17.24 -40.67
C GLU A 39 -18.63 16.79 -40.29
N ARG A 40 -17.62 17.66 -40.46
CA ARG A 40 -16.25 17.38 -40.02
C ARG A 40 -16.16 17.21 -38.51
N GLN A 41 -16.84 18.06 -37.74
CA GLN A 41 -16.86 17.93 -36.27
C GLN A 41 -17.52 16.62 -35.83
N LEU A 42 -18.62 16.22 -36.47
CA LEU A 42 -19.29 14.95 -36.18
C LEU A 42 -18.37 13.76 -36.52
N PHE A 43 -17.67 13.82 -37.65
CA PHE A 43 -16.70 12.80 -38.05
C PHE A 43 -15.56 12.65 -37.03
N TYR A 44 -14.97 13.76 -36.57
CA TYR A 44 -13.91 13.71 -35.56
C TYR A 44 -14.40 13.14 -34.22
N MET A 45 -15.64 13.45 -33.82
CA MET A 45 -16.22 12.90 -32.59
C MET A 45 -16.37 11.37 -32.68
N VAL A 46 -16.93 10.87 -33.78
CA VAL A 46 -17.12 9.43 -34.01
C VAL A 46 -15.77 8.72 -34.13
N LEU A 47 -14.79 9.32 -34.81
CA LEU A 47 -13.44 8.76 -34.94
C LEU A 47 -12.75 8.68 -33.56
N GLY A 48 -12.91 9.70 -32.72
CA GLY A 48 -12.37 9.72 -31.36
C GLY A 48 -12.96 8.63 -30.48
N GLU A 49 -14.29 8.41 -30.55
CA GLU A 49 -14.96 7.34 -29.81
C GLU A 49 -14.49 5.95 -30.27
N ALA A 50 -14.38 5.74 -31.60
CA ALA A 50 -13.87 4.49 -32.15
C ALA A 50 -12.41 4.23 -31.71
N PHE A 51 -11.57 5.27 -31.67
CA PHE A 51 -10.18 5.16 -31.24
C PHE A 51 -10.07 4.79 -29.75
N ILE A 52 -10.84 5.44 -28.88
CA ILE A 52 -10.90 5.12 -27.45
C ILE A 52 -11.41 3.69 -27.24
N HIS A 53 -12.41 3.27 -28.01
CA HIS A 53 -12.96 1.91 -27.93
C HIS A 53 -11.94 0.85 -28.34
N VAL A 54 -11.19 1.07 -29.42
CA VAL A 54 -10.12 0.17 -29.86
C VAL A 54 -9.00 0.10 -28.81
N ILE A 55 -8.55 1.23 -28.26
CA ILE A 55 -7.51 1.24 -27.22
C ILE A 55 -7.97 0.48 -25.98
N THR A 56 -9.19 0.74 -25.51
CA THR A 56 -9.71 0.09 -24.30
C THR A 56 -9.93 -1.41 -24.49
N ILE A 57 -10.43 -1.84 -25.66
CA ILE A 57 -10.56 -3.27 -26.00
C ILE A 57 -9.21 -3.94 -26.12
N LEU A 58 -8.18 -3.27 -26.66
CA LEU A 58 -6.86 -3.86 -26.81
C LEU A 58 -6.11 -3.96 -25.48
N LEU A 59 -6.24 -2.97 -24.60
CA LEU A 59 -5.53 -2.96 -23.30
C LEU A 59 -6.15 -3.91 -22.27
N TYR A 60 -7.46 -4.12 -22.33
CA TYR A 60 -8.18 -4.92 -21.34
C TYR A 60 -7.69 -6.40 -21.27
N PRO A 61 -7.45 -7.12 -22.38
CA PRO A 61 -6.83 -8.44 -22.38
C PRO A 61 -5.44 -8.48 -21.73
N PHE A 62 -4.61 -7.46 -21.93
CA PHE A 62 -3.27 -7.41 -21.32
C PHE A 62 -3.35 -7.25 -19.80
N ILE A 63 -4.25 -6.40 -19.31
CA ILE A 63 -4.47 -6.23 -17.87
C ILE A 63 -5.01 -7.53 -17.25
N LEU A 64 -5.98 -8.18 -17.91
CA LEU A 64 -6.51 -9.46 -17.45
C LEU A 64 -5.44 -10.57 -17.46
N LEU A 65 -4.56 -10.57 -18.47
CA LEU A 65 -3.45 -11.51 -18.55
C LEU A 65 -2.46 -11.28 -17.41
N GLU A 66 -2.11 -10.03 -17.10
CA GLU A 66 -1.21 -9.69 -16.00
C GLU A 66 -1.79 -10.08 -14.63
N ILE A 67 -3.07 -9.79 -14.39
CA ILE A 67 -3.77 -10.22 -13.17
C ILE A 67 -3.78 -11.76 -13.08
N SER A 68 -4.07 -12.44 -14.19
CA SER A 68 -4.10 -13.91 -14.24
C SER A 68 -2.71 -14.51 -13.98
N ILE A 69 -1.65 -13.96 -14.57
CA ILE A 69 -0.28 -14.39 -14.29
C ILE A 69 0.05 -14.14 -12.81
N THR A 70 -0.27 -12.97 -12.27
CA THR A 70 0.04 -12.60 -10.88
C THR A 70 -0.70 -13.48 -9.86
N THR A 71 -1.94 -13.86 -10.15
CA THR A 71 -2.75 -14.72 -9.27
C THR A 71 -2.42 -16.20 -9.42
N TYR A 72 -2.10 -16.68 -10.63
CA TYR A 72 -1.80 -18.10 -10.87
C TYR A 72 -0.34 -18.47 -10.59
N MET A 73 0.61 -17.53 -10.66
CA MET A 73 1.99 -17.72 -10.22
C MET A 73 2.17 -17.65 -8.69
N GLY A 74 1.23 -18.28 -7.98
CA GLY A 74 1.21 -18.39 -6.52
C GLY A 74 2.57 -18.82 -5.94
N GLU A 75 2.92 -18.13 -4.84
CA GLU A 75 3.98 -18.24 -3.82
C GLU A 75 5.31 -18.99 -4.06
N LYS A 76 5.41 -19.97 -4.96
CA LYS A 76 6.65 -20.75 -5.16
C LYS A 76 7.68 -20.13 -6.11
N HIS A 77 7.30 -19.13 -6.92
CA HIS A 77 8.20 -18.57 -7.94
C HIS A 77 8.24 -17.03 -7.99
N ARG A 78 8.14 -16.35 -6.84
CA ARG A 78 8.34 -14.88 -6.73
C ARG A 78 9.80 -14.39 -6.91
N ARG A 79 10.66 -15.15 -7.60
CA ARG A 79 11.96 -14.68 -8.06
C ARG A 79 11.92 -14.65 -9.57
N PHE A 80 11.62 -13.49 -10.15
CA PHE A 80 12.16 -12.96 -11.41
C PHE A 80 11.32 -11.73 -11.80
N ILE A 81 11.41 -10.67 -11.02
CA ILE A 81 11.11 -9.33 -11.53
C ILE A 81 12.42 -8.79 -12.11
N PRO A 82 12.45 -8.35 -13.38
CA PRO A 82 13.65 -7.83 -14.02
C PRO A 82 14.30 -6.71 -13.20
N TYR A 83 15.63 -6.82 -13.04
CA TYR A 83 16.48 -6.00 -12.15
C TYR A 83 16.34 -4.48 -12.27
N HIS A 84 15.84 -3.96 -13.39
CA HIS A 84 15.75 -2.52 -13.63
C HIS A 84 14.44 -1.88 -13.14
N LEU A 85 13.47 -2.68 -12.68
CA LEU A 85 12.16 -2.19 -12.21
C LEU A 85 12.01 -2.12 -10.69
N MET A 86 12.99 -2.63 -9.92
CA MET A 86 12.95 -2.58 -8.46
C MET A 86 13.93 -1.51 -7.95
N GLY A 87 13.40 -0.32 -7.66
CA GLY A 87 14.13 0.83 -7.10
C GLY A 87 14.58 0.64 -5.64
N VAL A 88 15.21 -0.49 -5.32
CA VAL A 88 15.67 -0.82 -3.97
C VAL A 88 17.20 -0.73 -3.93
N ARG A 89 17.75 0.20 -3.13
CA ARG A 89 19.16 0.15 -2.74
C ARG A 89 19.37 -1.08 -1.86
N ARG A 90 20.13 -2.07 -2.33
CA ARG A 90 20.66 -3.15 -1.48
C ARG A 90 22.17 -3.07 -1.35
N ASN A 91 22.65 -3.35 -0.14
CA ASN A 91 24.06 -3.45 0.23
C ASN A 91 24.73 -4.66 -0.46
N LYS A 92 26.03 -4.52 -0.78
CA LYS A 92 26.89 -5.43 -1.56
C LYS A 92 27.06 -6.87 -1.05
N ILE A 93 26.38 -7.30 0.01
CA ILE A 93 26.73 -8.54 0.73
C ILE A 93 25.96 -9.78 0.23
N GLN A 94 24.92 -9.64 -0.60
CA GLN A 94 24.14 -10.79 -1.08
C GLN A 94 24.28 -11.00 -2.59
N SER A 95 25.42 -11.57 -3.02
CA SER A 95 25.52 -12.29 -4.29
C SER A 95 25.39 -13.80 -4.02
N TRP A 96 24.21 -14.36 -4.26
CA TRP A 96 23.92 -15.78 -4.03
C TRP A 96 24.07 -16.57 -5.33
N ASN A 97 25.07 -17.45 -5.41
CA ASN A 97 25.26 -18.45 -6.48
C ASN A 97 25.88 -19.74 -5.92
N GLU A 98 25.42 -20.25 -4.78
CA GLU A 98 25.84 -21.58 -4.30
C GLU A 98 24.65 -22.54 -4.13
N PRO A 99 24.84 -23.84 -4.45
CA PRO A 99 23.78 -24.84 -4.42
C PRO A 99 23.36 -25.15 -2.99
N CYS A 100 22.06 -25.38 -2.81
CA CYS A 100 21.43 -25.65 -1.54
C CYS A 100 21.78 -27.05 -1.01
N GLU A 101 22.96 -27.22 -0.44
CA GLU A 101 23.26 -28.39 0.39
C GLU A 101 23.79 -27.92 1.76
N LEU A 102 23.10 -28.36 2.81
CA LEU A 102 23.48 -28.26 4.23
C LEU A 102 23.45 -26.87 4.89
N GLN A 103 22.26 -26.30 5.13
CA GLN A 103 22.06 -25.44 6.30
C GLN A 103 20.67 -25.65 6.94
N GLN A 104 20.63 -26.60 7.88
CA GLN A 104 19.74 -26.55 9.05
C GLN A 104 20.31 -25.57 10.10
N LEU A 105 20.85 -24.45 9.63
CA LEU A 105 21.33 -23.34 10.43
C LEU A 105 20.29 -22.24 10.27
N TYR A 106 19.65 -21.84 11.37
CA TYR A 106 18.81 -20.65 11.55
C TYR A 106 18.63 -19.83 10.27
N SER A 107 17.43 -19.86 9.69
CA SER A 107 17.04 -18.91 8.63
C SER A 107 17.38 -17.50 9.10
N LEU A 108 18.51 -16.98 8.62
CA LEU A 108 19.10 -15.67 8.94
C LEU A 108 18.22 -14.49 8.50
N THR A 109 16.98 -14.76 8.07
CA THR A 109 16.06 -13.77 7.47
C THR A 109 14.61 -14.03 7.86
N THR A 110 14.35 -14.51 9.07
CA THR A 110 12.96 -14.65 9.52
C THR A 110 12.37 -13.27 9.79
N THR A 111 11.36 -12.89 9.00
CA THR A 111 10.59 -11.67 9.20
C THR A 111 9.34 -11.95 10.02
N TYR A 112 8.85 -10.95 10.74
CA TYR A 112 7.67 -11.04 11.58
C TYR A 112 6.87 -9.74 11.55
N ILE A 113 5.57 -9.83 11.79
CA ILE A 113 4.70 -8.64 11.88
C ILE A 113 4.53 -8.25 13.34
N GLY A 114 5.05 -7.07 13.68
CA GLY A 114 4.90 -6.46 14.99
C GLY A 114 3.87 -5.34 14.99
N PHE A 115 3.29 -5.09 16.16
CA PHE A 115 2.39 -3.96 16.35
C PHE A 115 2.91 -3.04 17.46
N HIS A 116 2.90 -1.75 17.17
CA HIS A 116 3.22 -0.70 18.12
C HIS A 116 2.03 0.26 18.25
N ARG A 117 1.79 0.79 19.45
CA ARG A 117 0.79 1.85 19.65
C ARG A 117 1.41 2.94 20.51
N THR A 118 1.25 4.17 20.05
CA THR A 118 1.81 5.36 20.69
C THR A 118 0.81 6.50 20.63
N ASP A 119 1.10 7.62 21.30
CA ASP A 119 0.36 8.85 21.07
C ASP A 119 0.64 9.41 19.68
N THR A 120 -0.30 10.20 19.16
CA THR A 120 -0.21 10.64 17.77
C THR A 120 0.94 11.61 17.51
N LEU A 121 1.30 12.47 18.47
CA LEU A 121 2.42 13.39 18.29
C LEU A 121 3.73 12.62 18.17
N ALA A 122 3.93 11.59 19.00
CA ALA A 122 5.04 10.67 18.91
C ALA A 122 5.02 9.91 17.58
N ALA A 123 3.85 9.50 17.08
CA ALA A 123 3.70 8.83 15.80
C ALA A 123 4.14 9.73 14.63
N VAL A 124 3.65 10.97 14.58
CA VAL A 124 4.06 11.98 13.60
C VAL A 124 5.58 12.20 13.68
N ASN A 125 6.13 12.34 14.89
CA ASN A 125 7.58 12.47 15.06
C ASN A 125 8.34 11.24 14.55
N MET A 126 7.85 10.01 14.79
CA MET A 126 8.47 8.79 14.26
C MET A 126 8.43 8.73 12.74
N ALA A 127 7.38 9.25 12.10
CA ALA A 127 7.34 9.34 10.64
C ALA A 127 8.41 10.28 10.06
N TYR A 128 8.88 11.26 10.84
CA TYR A 128 9.95 12.19 10.44
C TYR A 128 11.36 11.74 10.85
N THR A 129 11.51 11.03 11.98
CA THR A 129 12.82 10.79 12.61
C THR A 129 13.12 9.33 12.95
N ASP A 130 12.29 8.39 12.50
CA ASP A 130 12.28 6.96 12.86
C ASP A 130 11.91 6.66 14.33
N PHE A 131 11.77 5.37 14.67
CA PHE A 131 11.50 4.93 16.03
C PHE A 131 12.67 5.26 16.95
N ARG A 132 12.36 5.75 18.15
CA ARG A 132 13.39 6.06 19.15
C ARG A 132 13.58 4.86 20.08
N LEU A 133 14.84 4.52 20.33
CA LEU A 133 15.19 3.52 21.33
C LEU A 133 14.72 3.97 22.70
N SER A 134 14.05 3.09 23.42
CA SER A 134 13.63 3.38 24.79
C SER A 134 14.81 3.33 25.73
N THR A 135 15.20 4.48 26.30
CA THR A 135 16.31 4.58 27.26
C THR A 135 15.86 4.52 28.73
N THR A 136 14.57 4.24 28.99
CA THR A 136 14.01 4.25 30.36
C THR A 136 14.35 2.97 31.12
N ARG A 137 14.85 3.11 32.37
CA ARG A 137 15.36 1.99 33.19
C ARG A 137 14.33 0.94 33.62
N SER A 138 13.04 1.21 33.49
CA SER A 138 11.96 0.34 34.00
C SER A 138 11.28 -0.53 32.94
N GLN A 139 11.98 -0.85 31.86
CA GLN A 139 11.43 -1.58 30.71
C GLN A 139 11.56 -3.11 30.90
N MET A 140 10.50 -3.86 30.57
CA MET A 140 10.35 -5.29 30.88
C MET A 140 11.31 -6.20 30.11
N LEU A 141 11.68 -5.87 28.88
CA LEU A 141 12.53 -6.68 28.01
C LEU A 141 13.86 -6.00 27.64
N GLY A 142 14.18 -4.89 28.31
CA GLY A 142 15.39 -4.11 28.08
C GLY A 142 15.14 -2.76 27.43
N PHE A 143 16.22 -2.06 27.10
CA PHE A 143 16.19 -0.73 26.49
C PHE A 143 16.14 -0.85 24.98
N ASP A 144 14.98 -0.67 24.32
CA ASP A 144 14.90 -0.86 22.87
C ASP A 144 13.49 -0.54 22.31
N ILE A 145 13.19 -1.00 21.08
CA ILE A 145 11.92 -0.79 20.38
C ILE A 145 10.99 -1.97 20.64
N TYR A 146 9.84 -1.69 21.26
CA TYR A 146 8.87 -2.69 21.70
C TYR A 146 7.75 -2.90 20.70
N PHE A 147 7.44 -4.15 20.46
CA PHE A 147 6.31 -4.59 19.66
C PHE A 147 5.48 -5.61 20.43
N ALA A 148 4.18 -5.60 20.18
CA ALA A 148 3.28 -6.66 20.58
C ALA A 148 2.99 -7.57 19.38
N ARG A 149 2.67 -8.82 19.67
CA ARG A 149 2.16 -9.77 18.67
C ARG A 149 0.76 -9.42 18.15
N SER A 150 -0.02 -8.66 18.90
CA SER A 150 -1.43 -8.39 18.58
C SER A 150 -1.79 -6.92 18.76
N VAL A 151 -2.47 -6.35 17.76
CA VAL A 151 -3.08 -5.00 17.83
C VAL A 151 -4.00 -4.85 19.03
N PHE A 152 -4.78 -5.89 19.36
CA PHE A 152 -5.72 -5.82 20.47
C PHE A 152 -5.03 -5.58 21.82
N HIS A 153 -3.78 -6.01 21.98
CA HIS A 153 -3.02 -5.81 23.20
C HIS A 153 -2.14 -4.59 23.22
N THR A 154 -1.94 -3.92 22.08
CA THR A 154 -1.35 -2.59 22.09
C THR A 154 -2.32 -1.53 22.61
N GLN A 155 -3.64 -1.79 22.62
CA GLN A 155 -4.69 -0.84 23.03
C GLN A 155 -4.46 -0.21 24.41
N PHE A 156 -3.87 -0.95 25.36
CA PHE A 156 -3.61 -0.44 26.71
C PHE A 156 -2.38 0.49 26.80
N LYS A 157 -1.55 0.59 25.73
CA LYS A 157 -0.32 1.39 25.72
C LYS A 157 -0.58 2.89 25.48
N ALA A 158 -1.58 3.24 24.68
CA ALA A 158 -2.03 4.63 24.51
C ALA A 158 -3.37 4.83 25.25
N ARG A 159 -3.37 5.68 26.28
CA ARG A 159 -4.44 5.77 27.30
C ARG A 159 -5.83 6.18 26.79
N ARG A 160 -5.96 6.71 25.55
CA ARG A 160 -7.23 7.19 24.98
C ARG A 160 -7.26 6.95 23.47
N ASP A 161 -6.66 7.87 22.72
CA ASP A 161 -6.55 7.85 21.26
C ASP A 161 -5.08 7.98 20.87
N GLY A 162 -4.69 7.36 19.76
CA GLY A 162 -3.31 7.40 19.32
C GLY A 162 -3.11 6.93 17.88
N ALA A 163 -1.90 6.48 17.59
CA ALA A 163 -1.58 5.83 16.33
C ALA A 163 -1.24 4.36 16.57
N VAL A 164 -1.73 3.51 15.68
CA VAL A 164 -1.34 2.10 15.60
C VAL A 164 -0.38 1.96 14.42
N ILE A 165 0.77 1.36 14.68
CA ILE A 165 1.80 1.06 13.68
C ILE A 165 1.90 -0.46 13.54
N CYS A 166 1.97 -0.91 12.30
CA CYS A 166 2.18 -2.30 11.92
C CYS A 166 3.48 -2.36 11.14
N ASP A 167 4.41 -3.19 11.60
CA ASP A 167 5.80 -3.19 11.18
C ASP A 167 6.21 -4.58 10.69
N GLU A 168 6.86 -4.64 9.52
CA GLU A 168 7.57 -5.83 9.05
C GLU A 168 8.99 -5.80 9.61
N ILE A 169 9.30 -6.74 10.49
CA ILE A 169 10.50 -6.73 11.33
C ILE A 169 11.38 -7.93 10.99
N LEU A 170 12.66 -7.68 10.79
CA LEU A 170 13.70 -8.69 10.69
C LEU A 170 14.11 -9.17 12.09
N MET A 171 13.69 -10.39 12.43
CA MET A 171 13.88 -10.94 13.78
C MET A 171 15.30 -11.43 14.04
N SER A 172 16.00 -11.89 12.99
CA SER A 172 17.37 -12.42 13.06
C SER A 172 17.56 -13.44 14.20
N ARG A 173 18.53 -13.25 15.09
CA ARG A 173 18.77 -14.14 16.23
C ARG A 173 17.81 -13.79 17.36
N VAL A 174 16.84 -14.67 17.64
CA VAL A 174 15.82 -14.45 18.66
C VAL A 174 16.16 -15.21 19.94
N LEU A 175 16.12 -14.53 21.08
CA LEU A 175 16.06 -15.17 22.40
C LEU A 175 14.60 -15.24 22.85
N GLU A 176 14.05 -16.44 22.99
CA GLU A 176 12.72 -16.63 23.55
C GLU A 176 12.79 -16.82 25.07
N ILE A 177 11.94 -16.11 25.80
CA ILE A 177 11.82 -16.23 27.26
C ILE A 177 10.36 -16.37 27.68
N GLU A 178 10.13 -17.08 28.78
CA GLU A 178 8.81 -17.21 29.43
C GLU A 178 8.76 -16.51 30.80
N ASN A 179 9.93 -16.13 31.33
CA ASN A 179 10.08 -15.39 32.56
C ASN A 179 11.00 -14.19 32.33
N VAL A 180 10.56 -13.03 32.82
CA VAL A 180 11.31 -11.79 32.70
C VAL A 180 12.42 -11.79 33.77
N SER A 181 13.66 -12.06 33.35
CA SER A 181 14.83 -11.98 34.24
C SER A 181 16.02 -11.38 33.49
N ASN A 182 16.68 -10.39 34.10
CA ASN A 182 17.88 -9.71 33.59
C ASN A 182 17.74 -9.16 32.15
N THR A 183 17.03 -8.05 32.04
CA THR A 183 16.36 -7.61 30.82
C THR A 183 17.27 -7.10 29.70
N ASN A 184 18.59 -6.97 29.89
CA ASN A 184 19.52 -6.48 28.86
C ASN A 184 20.67 -7.43 28.50
N ALA A 185 20.83 -8.57 29.20
CA ALA A 185 21.95 -9.47 28.96
C ALA A 185 21.95 -10.06 27.54
N TRP A 186 20.78 -10.14 26.91
CA TRP A 186 20.59 -10.65 25.56
C TRP A 186 21.23 -9.77 24.47
N HIS A 187 21.53 -8.51 24.76
CA HIS A 187 22.05 -7.57 23.77
C HIS A 187 23.43 -7.94 23.21
N GLN A 188 24.18 -8.83 23.86
CA GLN A 188 25.48 -9.26 23.37
C GLN A 188 25.38 -10.33 22.28
N THR A 189 24.30 -11.12 22.28
CA THR A 189 24.25 -12.38 21.52
C THR A 189 23.07 -12.45 20.55
N PHE A 190 21.93 -11.85 20.89
CA PHE A 190 20.67 -11.98 20.16
C PHE A 190 20.22 -10.64 19.64
N ASP A 191 19.64 -10.56 18.45
CA ASP A 191 19.18 -9.30 17.84
C ASP A 191 17.75 -8.93 18.25
N THR A 192 17.00 -9.93 18.73
CA THR A 192 15.64 -9.76 19.24
C THR A 192 15.45 -10.59 20.51
N ILE A 193 14.72 -10.06 21.49
CA ILE A 193 14.18 -10.84 22.60
C ILE A 193 12.67 -10.98 22.43
N TYR A 194 12.15 -12.18 22.60
CA TYR A 194 10.74 -12.51 22.46
C TYR A 194 10.22 -13.09 23.77
N TYR A 195 9.29 -12.38 24.39
CA TYR A 195 8.61 -12.84 25.58
C TYR A 195 7.30 -13.53 25.22
N ARG A 196 7.27 -14.84 25.50
CA ARG A 196 6.08 -15.67 25.37
C ARG A 196 5.28 -15.59 26.66
N HIS A 197 4.09 -15.01 26.58
CA HIS A 197 3.25 -14.86 27.75
C HIS A 197 2.61 -16.22 28.13
N PRO A 198 2.84 -16.75 29.33
CA PRO A 198 2.59 -18.16 29.65
C PRO A 198 1.12 -18.59 29.57
N ARG A 199 0.18 -17.65 29.71
CA ARG A 199 -1.27 -17.94 29.73
C ARG A 199 -2.08 -17.24 28.64
N GLN A 200 -1.46 -16.32 27.90
CA GLN A 200 -2.19 -15.45 26.96
C GLN A 200 -1.28 -15.17 25.76
N PRO A 201 -1.22 -16.08 24.77
CA PRO A 201 -0.30 -15.92 23.62
C PRO A 201 -0.51 -14.61 22.83
N LEU A 202 -1.70 -14.01 22.91
CA LEU A 202 -1.94 -12.70 22.30
C LEU A 202 -1.16 -11.56 22.99
N ARG A 203 -0.63 -11.79 24.21
CA ARG A 203 0.22 -10.89 25.01
C ARG A 203 1.70 -11.06 24.77
N ASP A 204 2.07 -11.88 23.80
CA ASP A 204 3.48 -11.98 23.45
C ASP A 204 4.00 -10.59 23.05
N GLU A 205 5.14 -10.24 23.62
CA GLU A 205 5.84 -8.98 23.36
C GLU A 205 7.25 -9.30 22.92
N PHE A 206 7.82 -8.45 22.08
CA PHE A 206 9.20 -8.61 21.68
C PHE A 206 9.86 -7.25 21.50
N CYS A 207 11.18 -7.26 21.62
CA CYS A 207 12.01 -6.07 21.61
C CYS A 207 13.15 -6.24 20.62
N ILE A 208 13.36 -5.24 19.76
CA ILE A 208 14.43 -5.21 18.76
C ILE A 208 15.40 -4.08 19.04
N LYS A 209 16.66 -4.29 18.67
CA LYS A 209 17.78 -3.40 18.99
C LYS A 209 17.89 -2.15 18.14
N SER A 210 17.35 -2.22 16.93
CA SER A 210 17.62 -1.18 15.97
C SER A 210 16.51 -0.98 14.97
N ASN A 211 16.43 0.26 14.50
CA ASN A 211 15.56 0.67 13.39
C ASN A 211 15.90 -0.07 12.10
N GLU A 212 17.14 -0.50 11.89
CA GLU A 212 17.48 -1.26 10.66
C GLU A 212 16.77 -2.62 10.59
N GLN A 213 16.25 -3.12 11.72
CA GLN A 213 15.41 -4.33 11.73
C GLN A 213 13.98 -4.04 11.24
N ILE A 214 13.53 -2.79 11.18
CA ILE A 214 12.21 -2.42 10.64
C ILE A 214 12.34 -2.25 9.13
N LEU A 215 11.80 -3.21 8.37
CA LEU A 215 11.93 -3.24 6.91
C LEU A 215 10.89 -2.37 6.22
N LYS A 216 9.67 -2.38 6.75
CA LYS A 216 8.51 -1.62 6.27
C LYS A 216 7.57 -1.37 7.43
N TRP A 217 6.78 -0.31 7.33
CA TRP A 217 5.74 -0.03 8.30
C TRP A 217 4.56 0.70 7.66
N VAL A 218 3.40 0.53 8.27
CA VAL A 218 2.20 1.31 7.99
C VAL A 218 1.65 1.83 9.30
N MET A 219 1.23 3.09 9.29
CA MET A 219 0.67 3.76 10.45
C MET A 219 -0.76 4.17 10.15
N ARG A 220 -1.64 3.91 11.12
CA ARG A 220 -3.00 4.44 11.13
C ARG A 220 -3.13 5.38 12.33
N ILE A 221 -3.32 6.66 12.04
CA ILE A 221 -3.69 7.66 13.04
C ILE A 221 -5.19 7.54 13.31
N GLU A 222 -5.58 7.46 14.59
CA GLU A 222 -7.00 7.38 14.95
C GLU A 222 -7.70 8.74 14.73
N PRO A 223 -8.98 8.73 14.28
CA PRO A 223 -9.64 9.92 13.72
C PRO A 223 -9.78 11.12 14.66
N SER A 224 -9.81 10.89 15.97
CA SER A 224 -9.98 11.94 16.97
C SER A 224 -8.77 12.87 17.11
N PHE A 225 -7.66 12.57 16.44
CA PHE A 225 -6.47 13.42 16.50
C PHE A 225 -6.58 14.70 15.66
N ASP A 226 -7.15 14.61 14.45
CA ASP A 226 -7.27 15.76 13.57
C ASP A 226 -8.73 16.12 13.35
N ILE A 227 -9.20 17.07 14.17
CA ILE A 227 -10.55 17.65 14.04
C ILE A 227 -10.79 18.22 12.63
N ASN A 228 -9.74 18.55 11.89
CA ASN A 228 -9.83 19.05 10.53
C ASN A 228 -10.19 17.94 9.53
N VAL A 229 -9.87 16.67 9.81
CA VAL A 229 -10.30 15.53 8.96
C VAL A 229 -11.81 15.44 8.92
N GLU A 230 -12.47 15.55 10.08
CA GLU A 230 -13.93 15.59 10.17
C GLU A 230 -14.48 16.91 9.63
N ARG A 231 -13.87 18.04 10.00
CA ARG A 231 -14.32 19.37 9.58
C ARG A 231 -14.26 19.60 8.07
N TYR A 232 -13.26 19.05 7.38
CA TYR A 232 -13.06 19.21 5.94
C TYR A 232 -13.38 17.95 5.14
N ALA A 233 -14.00 16.95 5.77
CA ALA A 233 -14.35 15.68 5.15
C ALA A 233 -13.16 15.01 4.43
N LEU A 234 -11.95 15.10 5.00
CA LEU A 234 -10.73 14.46 4.50
C LEU A 234 -10.72 12.95 4.81
N HIS A 235 -11.88 12.30 4.77
CA HIS A 235 -12.08 10.89 5.10
C HIS A 235 -11.49 9.93 4.05
N THR A 236 -11.03 10.48 2.93
CA THR A 236 -10.37 9.75 1.86
C THR A 236 -9.00 10.37 1.60
N GLU A 237 -7.99 9.97 2.37
CA GLU A 237 -6.64 10.09 1.86
C GLU A 237 -6.54 9.21 0.60
N PHE A 238 -6.13 9.79 -0.53
CA PHE A 238 -5.84 9.12 -1.81
C PHE A 238 -7.00 8.79 -2.77
N VAL A 239 -8.13 9.49 -2.74
CA VAL A 239 -9.03 9.49 -3.92
C VAL A 239 -8.72 10.73 -4.77
N ASP A 240 -7.79 10.56 -5.71
CA ASP A 240 -7.60 11.45 -6.87
C ASP A 240 -7.12 12.90 -6.62
N THR A 241 -6.24 13.15 -5.64
CA THR A 241 -5.40 14.36 -5.68
C THR A 241 -4.37 14.24 -6.80
N LYS A 242 -4.82 14.46 -8.04
CA LYS A 242 -3.97 15.09 -9.06
C LYS A 242 -3.57 16.43 -8.48
N CYS A 243 -2.37 16.49 -7.89
CA CYS A 243 -1.71 17.75 -7.56
C CYS A 243 -1.74 18.64 -8.80
N ARG A 244 -2.73 19.54 -8.89
CA ARG A 244 -2.64 20.69 -9.76
C ARG A 244 -1.72 21.65 -9.05
N CYS A 245 -0.48 21.71 -9.53
CA CYS A 245 0.44 22.78 -9.18
C CYS A 245 -0.28 24.13 -9.34
N ILE A 246 -0.14 25.00 -8.34
CA ILE A 246 -0.41 26.44 -8.47
C ILE A 246 0.80 27.06 -9.16
#